data_AF-A0A6B1IPS9-F1
#
_entry.id   AF-A0A6B1IPS9-F1
#
_cell.length_a   1.000
_cell.length_b   1.000
_cell.length_c   1.000
_cell.angle_alpha   90.00
_cell.angle_beta   90.00
_cell.angle_gamma   90.00
#
_symmetry.space_group_name_H-M   'P 1'
#
loop_
_entity.id
_entity.type
_entity.pdbx_description
1 polymer ?
#
loop_
_entity_poly.entity_id
_entity_poly.type
_entity_poly.pdbx_seq_one_letter_code
_entity_poly.pdbx_strand_id
1 'polypeptide(L)'
;MEPITLRLPSDLLETLDTEAEDVGFSSRSEYIRHLLQNRDKIVSATLIETDQTTSGIEDLEQLGELSRQVSDLEERLASLEGDVDEIRSAPAEGRSSSGSSAPSEPQDSGGSPTEAVSPSLEQWLEDQGPQSEDARSIILEAARILEEEGRLSASDLRERLYEQYPDTYSSAGTLWSSTIERFYKEAPGFGRPEYGTYAFDGENLEE
;
A
#
# COMPACT_ATOMS: atom_id res chain seq x y z
N MET A 1 34.19 -21.62 -15.88
CA MET A 1 34.23 -20.86 -14.62
C MET A 1 33.88 -21.83 -13.52
N GLU A 2 34.72 -21.93 -12.49
CA GLU A 2 34.41 -22.79 -11.34
C GLU A 2 33.32 -22.12 -10.50
N PRO A 3 32.29 -22.87 -10.05
CA PRO A 3 31.25 -22.31 -9.21
C PRO A 3 31.84 -21.94 -7.85
N ILE A 4 31.71 -20.66 -7.47
CA ILE A 4 32.08 -20.19 -6.14
C ILE A 4 30.91 -20.47 -5.20
N THR A 5 31.14 -21.34 -4.22
CA THR A 5 30.16 -21.64 -3.18
C THR A 5 30.38 -20.71 -2.00
N LEU A 6 29.43 -19.81 -1.76
CA LEU A 6 29.42 -18.98 -0.54
C LEU A 6 28.65 -19.70 0.57
N ARG A 7 29.22 -19.78 1.77
CA ARG A 7 28.56 -20.29 2.97
C ARG A 7 28.20 -19.09 3.85
N LEU A 8 26.90 -18.84 3.99
CA LEU A 8 26.37 -17.80 4.87
C LEU A 8 25.87 -18.43 6.18
N PRO A 9 25.95 -17.72 7.32
CA PRO A 9 25.34 -18.15 8.59
C PRO A 9 23.83 -18.32 8.45
N SER A 10 23.23 -19.26 9.19
CA SER A 10 21.78 -19.51 9.16
C SER A 10 20.97 -18.31 9.63
N ASP A 11 21.42 -17.59 10.66
CA ASP A 11 20.72 -16.43 11.20
C ASP A 11 20.63 -15.31 10.16
N LEU A 12 21.75 -15.05 9.46
CA LEU A 12 21.81 -14.07 8.38
C LEU A 12 20.96 -14.49 7.17
N LEU A 13 20.86 -15.80 6.92
CA LEU A 13 20.00 -16.33 5.86
C LEU A 13 18.50 -16.15 6.17
N GLU A 14 18.10 -16.17 7.44
CA GLU A 14 16.72 -15.93 7.88
C GLU A 14 16.40 -14.43 7.80
N THR A 15 17.30 -13.56 8.30
CA THR A 15 17.17 -12.11 8.16
C THR A 15 17.02 -11.68 6.70
N LEU A 16 17.88 -12.21 5.82
CA LEU A 16 17.80 -11.92 4.38
C LEU A 16 16.54 -12.46 3.71
N ASP A 17 15.87 -13.46 4.29
CA ASP A 17 14.61 -13.98 3.78
C ASP A 17 13.47 -13.02 4.13
N THR A 18 13.40 -12.59 5.40
CA THR A 18 12.44 -11.57 5.86
C THR A 18 12.64 -10.24 5.12
N GLU A 19 13.89 -9.77 5.01
CA GLU A 19 14.20 -8.52 4.31
C GLU A 19 13.89 -8.63 2.80
N ALA A 20 14.11 -9.80 2.20
CA ALA A 20 13.69 -10.04 0.83
C ALA A 20 12.17 -9.92 0.68
N GLU A 21 11.39 -10.51 1.58
CA GLU A 21 9.93 -10.41 1.56
C GLU A 21 9.44 -8.97 1.79
N ASP A 22 10.03 -8.26 2.74
CA ASP A 22 9.66 -6.87 3.07
C ASP A 22 9.91 -5.93 1.89
N VAL A 23 11.04 -6.12 1.20
CA VAL A 23 11.39 -5.34 0.01
C VAL A 23 10.72 -5.91 -1.26
N GLY A 24 9.90 -6.96 -1.15
CA GLY A 24 9.09 -7.50 -2.25
C GLY A 24 9.87 -8.35 -3.27
N PHE A 25 11.02 -8.90 -2.90
CA PHE A 25 11.75 -9.89 -3.70
C PHE A 25 11.06 -11.26 -3.64
N SER A 26 10.89 -11.91 -4.79
CA SER A 26 10.26 -13.24 -4.90
C SER A 26 11.07 -14.35 -4.23
N SER A 27 12.37 -14.13 -4.00
CA SER A 27 13.21 -15.08 -3.25
C SER A 27 14.44 -14.42 -2.65
N ARG A 28 14.94 -14.96 -1.54
CA ARG A 28 16.25 -14.59 -0.99
C ARG A 28 17.39 -14.68 -2.00
N SER A 29 17.35 -15.63 -2.93
CA SER A 29 18.40 -15.77 -3.96
C SER A 29 18.36 -14.66 -5.01
N GLU A 30 17.20 -14.06 -5.23
CA GLU A 30 17.04 -12.86 -6.05
C GLU A 30 17.53 -11.63 -5.29
N TYR A 31 17.18 -11.53 -4.00
CA TYR A 31 17.66 -10.46 -3.13
C TYR A 31 19.18 -10.43 -3.00
N ILE A 32 19.80 -11.59 -2.72
CA ILE A 32 21.27 -11.71 -2.67
C ILE A 32 21.90 -11.32 -4.01
N ARG A 33 21.29 -11.69 -5.14
CA ARG A 33 21.79 -11.29 -6.47
C ARG A 33 21.70 -9.78 -6.66
N HIS A 34 20.60 -9.17 -6.24
CA HIS A 34 20.43 -7.73 -6.29
C HIS A 34 21.46 -6.99 -5.43
N LEU A 35 21.69 -7.45 -4.19
CA LEU A 35 22.72 -6.91 -3.30
C LEU A 35 24.12 -7.04 -3.90
N LEU A 36 24.46 -8.20 -4.48
CA LEU A 36 25.76 -8.41 -5.11
C LEU A 36 25.96 -7.56 -6.38
N GLN A 37 24.91 -7.34 -7.16
CA GLN A 37 24.94 -6.50 -8.37
C GLN A 37 25.03 -5.01 -8.04
N ASN A 38 24.41 -4.58 -6.95
CA ASN A 38 24.43 -3.18 -6.48
C ASN A 38 25.46 -2.93 -5.38
N ARG A 39 26.35 -3.89 -5.09
CA ARG A 39 27.32 -3.80 -4.00
C ARG A 39 28.16 -2.52 -4.03
N ASP A 40 28.54 -2.05 -5.21
CA ASP A 40 29.40 -0.86 -5.34
C ASP A 40 28.63 0.43 -4.99
N LYS A 41 27.31 0.44 -5.19
CA LYS A 41 26.44 1.53 -4.76
C LYS A 41 26.16 1.47 -3.26
N ILE A 42 25.92 0.27 -2.74
CA ILE A 42 25.64 0.04 -1.31
C ILE A 42 26.88 0.38 -0.48
N VAL A 43 28.05 -0.14 -0.83
CA VAL A 43 29.31 0.14 -0.12
C VAL A 43 29.65 1.63 -0.16
N SER A 44 29.35 2.33 -1.27
CA SER A 44 29.52 3.78 -1.35
C SER A 44 28.56 4.53 -0.43
N ALA A 45 27.32 4.07 -0.26
CA ALA A 45 26.37 4.64 0.70
C ALA A 45 26.81 4.39 2.16
N THR A 46 27.27 3.17 2.47
CA THR A 46 27.73 2.82 3.84
C THR A 46 29.04 3.54 4.24
N LEU A 47 29.91 3.83 3.27
CA LEU A 47 31.12 4.65 3.48
C LEU A 47 30.79 6.13 3.73
N ILE A 48 29.63 6.62 3.28
CA ILE A 48 29.15 7.97 3.59
C ILE A 48 28.55 7.99 5.01
N GLU A 49 27.83 6.95 5.43
CA GLU A 49 27.29 6.84 6.81
C GLU A 49 28.39 6.77 7.89
N THR A 50 29.57 6.20 7.59
CA THR A 50 30.63 6.09 8.60
C THR A 50 31.37 7.41 8.86
N ASP A 51 31.32 8.37 7.92
CA ASP A 51 31.87 9.73 8.09
C ASP A 51 30.88 10.67 8.82
N GLN A 52 29.63 10.24 9.07
CA GLN A 52 28.58 11.03 9.71
C GLN A 52 28.51 10.89 11.25
N THR A 53 29.45 10.18 11.88
CA THR A 53 29.52 10.15 13.36
C THR A 53 29.90 11.50 14.00
N THR A 54 30.12 12.55 13.20
CA THR A 54 30.23 13.94 13.68
C THR A 54 28.97 14.80 13.42
N SER A 55 27.98 14.33 12.65
CA SER A 55 26.72 15.06 12.34
C SER A 55 25.50 14.58 13.14
N GLY A 56 25.62 13.52 13.96
CA GLY A 56 24.51 13.00 14.77
C GLY A 56 23.97 13.92 15.88
N ILE A 57 24.50 15.13 16.03
CA ILE A 57 23.98 16.15 16.96
C ILE A 57 22.90 17.01 16.28
N GLU A 58 22.99 17.22 14.96
CA GLU A 58 22.07 18.09 14.22
C GLU A 58 20.73 17.40 13.92
N ASP A 59 20.75 16.10 13.60
CA ASP A 59 19.53 15.31 13.35
C ASP A 59 18.68 15.11 14.62
N LEU A 60 19.31 15.04 15.81
CA LEU A 60 18.58 14.86 17.07
C LEU A 60 17.87 16.14 17.53
N GLU A 61 18.46 17.32 17.24
CA GLU A 61 17.80 18.61 17.47
C GLU A 61 16.63 18.81 16.49
N GLN A 62 16.77 18.39 15.23
CA GLN A 62 15.69 18.43 14.25
C GLN A 62 14.55 17.48 14.60
N LEU A 63 14.84 16.29 15.15
CA LEU A 63 13.81 15.36 15.64
C LEU A 63 13.06 15.93 16.86
N GLY A 64 13.76 16.63 17.75
CA GLY A 64 13.15 17.33 18.88
C GLY A 64 12.28 18.51 18.46
N GLU A 65 12.69 19.24 17.42
CA GLU A 65 11.89 20.32 16.83
C GLU A 65 10.65 19.78 16.11
N LEU A 66 10.78 18.70 15.36
CA LEU A 66 9.66 18.05 14.68
C LEU A 66 8.65 17.49 15.69
N SER A 67 9.11 16.91 16.81
CA SER A 67 8.23 16.47 17.90
C SER A 67 7.45 17.63 18.53
N ARG A 68 8.05 18.81 18.69
CA ARG A 68 7.34 20.00 19.19
C ARG A 68 6.31 20.50 18.19
N GLN A 69 6.63 20.48 16.90
CA GLN A 69 5.69 20.87 15.85
C GLN A 69 4.48 19.93 15.80
N VAL A 70 4.70 18.62 15.95
CA VAL A 70 3.59 17.65 16.02
C VAL A 70 2.69 17.94 17.23
N SER A 71 3.27 18.19 18.41
CA SER A 71 2.46 18.53 19.60
C SER A 71 1.68 19.85 19.46
N ASP A 72 2.26 20.88 18.81
CA ASP A 72 1.54 22.13 18.51
C ASP A 72 0.38 21.91 17.52
N LEU A 73 0.60 21.08 16.49
CA LEU A 73 -0.45 20.71 15.55
C LEU A 73 -1.57 19.91 16.22
N GLU A 74 -1.25 18.99 17.12
CA GLU A 74 -2.22 18.20 17.89
C GLU A 74 -3.08 19.09 18.79
N GLU A 75 -2.48 20.07 19.48
CA GLU A 75 -3.22 21.03 20.31
C GLU A 75 -4.15 21.93 19.46
N ARG A 76 -3.68 22.37 18.28
CA ARG A 76 -4.50 23.15 17.35
C ARG A 76 -5.64 22.32 16.76
N LEU A 77 -5.42 21.04 16.45
CA LEU A 77 -6.46 20.13 15.99
C LEU A 77 -7.52 19.90 17.06
N ALA A 78 -7.11 19.66 18.31
CA ALA A 78 -8.04 19.49 19.43
C ALA A 78 -8.90 20.74 19.68
N SER A 79 -8.32 21.94 19.52
CA SER A 79 -9.08 23.19 19.61
C SER A 79 -10.07 23.34 18.45
N LEU A 80 -9.65 23.01 17.22
CA LEU A 80 -10.50 23.10 16.02
C LEU A 80 -11.67 22.11 16.08
N GLU A 81 -11.42 20.90 16.58
CA GLU A 81 -12.45 19.87 16.77
C GLU A 81 -13.49 20.31 17.83
N GLY A 82 -13.03 20.96 18.91
CA GLY A 82 -13.92 21.57 19.91
C GLY A 82 -14.81 22.67 19.35
N ASP A 83 -14.24 23.60 18.56
CA ASP A 83 -15.00 24.66 17.87
C ASP A 83 -16.04 24.06 16.89
N VAL A 84 -15.69 22.99 16.17
CA VAL A 84 -16.60 22.31 15.23
C VAL A 84 -17.74 21.61 15.97
N ASP A 85 -17.48 20.99 17.12
CA ASP A 85 -18.53 20.35 17.92
C ASP A 85 -19.48 21.39 18.55
N GLU A 86 -18.97 22.57 18.93
CA GLU A 86 -19.78 23.70 19.40
C GLU A 86 -20.68 24.28 18.30
N ILE A 87 -20.17 24.41 17.07
CA ILE A 87 -20.95 24.84 15.90
C ILE A 87 -22.04 23.81 15.56
N ARG A 88 -21.76 22.51 15.70
CA ARG A 88 -22.73 21.43 15.42
C ARG A 88 -23.77 21.26 16.52
N SER A 89 -23.43 21.59 17.77
CA SER A 89 -24.31 21.51 18.93
C SER A 89 -25.18 22.75 19.14
N ALA A 90 -25.01 23.81 18.34
CA ALA A 90 -25.91 24.96 18.33
C ALA A 90 -27.33 24.54 17.86
N PRO A 91 -28.40 24.86 18.61
CA PRO A 91 -29.75 24.44 18.28
C PRO A 91 -30.22 25.12 16.99
N ALA A 92 -30.59 24.30 16.00
CA ALA A 92 -31.27 24.72 14.79
C ALA A 92 -32.68 25.24 15.12
N GLU A 93 -32.78 26.46 15.62
CA GLU A 93 -34.05 27.16 15.67
C GLU A 93 -34.46 27.61 14.27
N GLY A 94 -35.44 26.89 13.72
CA GLY A 94 -36.37 27.43 12.74
C GLY A 94 -36.22 26.89 11.33
N ARG A 95 -37.05 25.88 11.01
CA ARG A 95 -38.12 25.99 10.00
C ARG A 95 -38.93 24.70 9.93
N SER A 96 -40.15 24.77 10.45
CA SER A 96 -41.20 23.79 10.15
C SER A 96 -41.53 23.78 8.66
N SER A 97 -41.76 22.60 8.10
CA SER A 97 -42.79 22.40 7.09
C SER A 97 -43.31 20.97 7.17
N SER A 98 -44.60 20.91 7.47
CA SER A 98 -45.46 19.73 7.57
C SER A 98 -45.70 19.13 6.19
N GLY A 99 -45.75 17.81 6.07
CA GLY A 99 -46.20 17.12 4.86
C GLY A 99 -46.25 15.61 5.02
N SER A 100 -47.45 15.07 5.24
CA SER A 100 -47.75 13.64 5.28
C SER A 100 -47.40 12.92 3.97
N SER A 101 -46.97 11.66 4.07
CA SER A 101 -47.66 10.47 3.51
C SER A 101 -46.65 9.35 3.25
N ALA A 102 -46.89 8.17 3.85
CA ALA A 102 -46.50 6.89 3.26
C ALA A 102 -47.48 6.61 2.08
N PRO A 103 -47.18 5.76 1.07
CA PRO A 103 -46.54 4.45 1.22
C PRO A 103 -45.66 3.97 0.04
N SER A 104 -45.23 2.71 0.14
CA SER A 104 -44.82 1.78 -0.94
C SER A 104 -43.32 1.64 -1.25
N GLU A 105 -42.73 0.56 -0.71
CA GLU A 105 -41.79 -0.31 -1.44
C GLU A 105 -42.51 -0.95 -2.66
N PRO A 106 -41.84 -1.63 -3.61
CA PRO A 106 -40.39 -1.92 -3.72
C PRO A 106 -39.82 -1.48 -5.08
N GLN A 107 -38.50 -1.30 -5.21
CA GLN A 107 -37.74 -1.72 -6.41
C GLN A 107 -36.26 -1.38 -6.25
N ASP A 108 -35.47 -2.46 -6.22
CA ASP A 108 -34.28 -2.64 -7.05
C ASP A 108 -33.25 -1.50 -7.05
N SER A 109 -32.28 -1.63 -6.16
CA SER A 109 -30.95 -1.03 -6.36
C SER A 109 -29.92 -2.04 -5.88
N GLY A 110 -29.77 -3.11 -6.65
CA GLY A 110 -28.50 -3.82 -6.76
C GLY A 110 -27.47 -2.91 -7.42
N GLY A 111 -27.00 -1.92 -6.66
CA GLY A 111 -25.95 -1.01 -7.05
C GLY A 111 -25.04 -0.85 -5.86
N SER A 112 -24.19 -1.86 -5.62
CA SER A 112 -22.99 -1.65 -4.83
C SER A 112 -22.30 -0.40 -5.37
N PRO A 113 -21.84 0.53 -4.53
CA PRO A 113 -21.03 1.64 -4.97
C PRO A 113 -19.68 1.05 -5.42
N THR A 114 -19.59 0.61 -6.68
CA THR A 114 -18.31 0.48 -7.36
C THR A 114 -17.88 1.92 -7.64
N GLU A 115 -17.16 2.51 -6.68
CA GLU A 115 -16.25 3.61 -7.00
C GLU A 115 -15.34 3.07 -8.10
N ALA A 116 -15.51 3.62 -9.30
CA ALA A 116 -15.07 3.00 -10.53
C ALA A 116 -13.54 2.94 -10.60
N VAL A 117 -13.00 1.81 -10.14
CA VAL A 117 -11.68 1.34 -10.55
C VAL A 117 -11.70 1.25 -12.07
N SER A 118 -10.61 1.66 -12.74
CA SER A 118 -10.60 1.90 -14.20
C SER A 118 -11.40 0.84 -15.01
N PRO A 119 -12.27 1.26 -15.96
CA PRO A 119 -13.12 0.32 -16.71
C PRO A 119 -12.32 -0.68 -17.55
N SER A 120 -11.09 -0.33 -17.90
CA SER A 120 -10.13 -1.20 -18.59
C SER A 120 -9.71 -2.40 -17.73
N LEU A 121 -9.53 -2.19 -16.42
CA LEU A 121 -9.17 -3.26 -15.49
C LEU A 121 -10.35 -4.21 -15.24
N GLU A 122 -11.56 -3.66 -15.05
CA GLU A 122 -12.78 -4.46 -14.88
C GLU A 122 -13.01 -5.38 -16.10
N GLN A 123 -12.92 -4.84 -17.32
CA GLN A 123 -13.06 -5.62 -18.55
C GLN A 123 -11.98 -6.71 -18.66
N TRP A 124 -10.73 -6.39 -18.32
CA TRP A 124 -9.64 -7.38 -18.34
C TRP A 124 -9.87 -8.50 -17.32
N LEU A 125 -10.40 -8.19 -16.13
CA LEU A 125 -10.71 -9.19 -15.11
C LEU A 125 -11.80 -10.17 -15.55
N GLU A 126 -12.76 -9.72 -16.34
CA GLU A 126 -13.79 -10.58 -16.92
C GLU A 126 -13.23 -11.49 -18.02
N ASP A 127 -12.42 -10.93 -18.94
CA ASP A 127 -11.97 -11.62 -20.15
C ASP A 127 -10.71 -12.49 -19.95
N GLN A 128 -9.75 -12.02 -19.15
CA GLN A 128 -8.40 -12.60 -19.01
C GLN A 128 -7.93 -12.75 -17.56
N GLY A 129 -8.69 -12.21 -16.59
CA GLY A 129 -8.35 -12.26 -15.18
C GLY A 129 -8.42 -13.65 -14.54
N PRO A 130 -8.09 -13.74 -13.25
CA PRO A 130 -8.20 -14.98 -12.50
C PRO A 130 -9.61 -15.58 -12.55
N GLN A 131 -9.70 -16.91 -12.51
CA GLN A 131 -10.98 -17.64 -12.54
C GLN A 131 -11.71 -17.63 -11.18
N SER A 132 -10.99 -17.37 -10.09
CA SER A 132 -11.56 -17.26 -8.76
C SER A 132 -12.13 -15.86 -8.56
N GLU A 133 -13.35 -15.79 -8.05
CA GLU A 133 -14.03 -14.53 -7.70
C GLU A 133 -13.24 -13.76 -6.64
N ASP A 134 -12.73 -14.43 -5.60
CA ASP A 134 -11.93 -13.80 -4.56
C ASP A 134 -10.65 -13.16 -5.13
N ALA A 135 -9.99 -13.85 -6.06
CA ALA A 135 -8.79 -13.33 -6.71
C ALA A 135 -9.09 -12.10 -7.60
N ARG A 136 -10.28 -12.02 -8.21
CA ARG A 136 -10.71 -10.82 -8.96
C ARG A 136 -10.93 -9.65 -8.00
N SER A 137 -11.64 -9.89 -6.91
CA SER A 137 -11.89 -8.89 -5.86
C SER A 137 -10.60 -8.34 -5.27
N ILE A 138 -9.63 -9.21 -5.00
CA ILE A 138 -8.30 -8.82 -4.48
C ILE A 138 -7.54 -7.91 -5.47
N ILE A 139 -7.63 -8.17 -6.78
CA ILE A 139 -6.98 -7.33 -7.78
C ILE A 139 -7.66 -5.95 -7.89
N LEU A 140 -9.00 -5.91 -7.85
CA LEU A 140 -9.73 -4.65 -7.83
C LEU A 140 -9.39 -3.83 -6.59
N GLU A 141 -9.34 -4.47 -5.44
CA GLU A 141 -8.99 -3.81 -4.19
C GLU A 141 -7.55 -3.31 -4.20
N ALA A 142 -6.62 -4.08 -4.79
CA ALA A 142 -5.24 -3.65 -4.97
C ALA A 142 -5.13 -2.40 -5.86
N ALA A 143 -5.93 -2.32 -6.93
CA ALA A 143 -6.00 -1.13 -7.78
C ALA A 143 -6.56 0.06 -7.01
N ARG A 144 -7.66 -0.13 -6.27
CA ARG A 144 -8.30 0.90 -5.46
C ARG A 144 -7.33 1.50 -4.44
N ILE A 145 -6.65 0.66 -3.67
CA ILE A 145 -5.67 1.10 -2.66
C ILE A 145 -4.56 1.92 -3.32
N LEU A 146 -4.04 1.47 -4.47
CA LEU A 146 -2.99 2.17 -5.20
C LEU A 146 -3.48 3.45 -5.89
N GLU A 147 -4.77 3.57 -6.22
CA GLU A 147 -5.38 4.78 -6.76
C GLU A 147 -5.60 5.83 -5.65
N GLU A 148 -6.07 5.40 -4.47
CA GLU A 148 -6.33 6.27 -3.32
C GLU A 148 -5.04 6.75 -2.63
N GLU A 149 -4.09 5.85 -2.37
CA GLU A 149 -2.86 6.14 -1.62
C GLU A 149 -1.63 6.38 -2.51
N GLY A 150 -1.74 6.05 -3.81
CA GLY A 150 -0.64 6.15 -4.75
C GLY A 150 0.32 4.96 -4.65
N ARG A 151 1.62 5.24 -4.84
CA ARG A 151 2.66 4.21 -4.84
C ARG A 151 2.85 3.61 -3.43
N LEU A 152 2.79 2.28 -3.35
CA LEU A 152 2.96 1.55 -2.09
C LEU A 152 4.00 0.43 -2.24
N SER A 153 4.61 0.04 -1.12
CA SER A 153 5.51 -1.11 -1.10
C SER A 153 4.74 -2.42 -1.27
N ALA A 154 5.43 -3.46 -1.73
CA ALA A 154 4.87 -4.80 -1.85
C ALA A 154 4.36 -5.32 -0.51
N SER A 155 5.11 -5.07 0.58
CA SER A 155 4.73 -5.55 1.91
C SER A 155 3.50 -4.81 2.44
N ASP A 156 3.45 -3.48 2.32
CA ASP A 156 2.30 -2.68 2.77
C ASP A 156 1.02 -3.07 2.00
N LEU A 157 1.10 -3.17 0.67
CA LEU A 157 -0.04 -3.56 -0.15
C LEU A 157 -0.49 -4.99 0.18
N ARG A 158 0.45 -5.91 0.39
CA ARG A 158 0.17 -7.29 0.78
C ARG A 158 -0.53 -7.39 2.14
N GLU A 159 -0.05 -6.66 3.15
CA GLU A 159 -0.64 -6.68 4.49
C GLU A 159 -2.06 -6.12 4.47
N ARG A 160 -2.27 -4.97 3.82
CA ARG A 160 -3.60 -4.35 3.66
C ARG A 160 -4.59 -5.28 2.95
N LEU A 161 -4.15 -5.94 1.87
CA LEU A 161 -4.99 -6.90 1.15
C LEU A 161 -5.34 -8.10 2.03
N TYR A 162 -4.40 -8.59 2.84
CA TYR A 162 -4.67 -9.72 3.73
C TYR A 162 -5.58 -9.35 4.92
N GLU A 163 -5.49 -8.13 5.45
CA GLU A 163 -6.42 -7.64 6.48
C GLU A 163 -7.87 -7.60 5.98
N GLN A 164 -8.07 -7.29 4.71
CA GLN A 164 -9.40 -7.30 4.08
C GLN A 164 -9.88 -8.71 3.69
N TYR A 165 -8.96 -9.62 3.37
CA TYR A 165 -9.26 -11.00 2.95
C TYR A 165 -8.54 -12.07 3.80
N PRO A 166 -8.72 -12.09 5.13
CA PRO A 166 -7.96 -12.97 6.02
C PRO A 166 -8.31 -14.46 5.86
N ASP A 167 -9.54 -14.76 5.39
CA ASP A 167 -10.06 -16.12 5.29
C ASP A 167 -9.85 -16.76 3.91
N THR A 168 -9.44 -15.98 2.91
CA THR A 168 -9.33 -16.45 1.52
C THR A 168 -8.04 -17.27 1.29
N TYR A 169 -6.95 -16.91 1.96
CA TYR A 169 -5.65 -17.55 1.80
C TYR A 169 -5.03 -17.86 3.16
N SER A 170 -4.18 -18.89 3.21
CA SER A 170 -3.53 -19.31 4.46
C SER A 170 -2.52 -18.30 5.02
N SER A 171 -2.03 -17.38 4.18
CA SER A 171 -1.12 -16.30 4.58
C SER A 171 -1.10 -15.16 3.55
N ALA A 172 -0.68 -13.98 4.00
CA ALA A 172 -0.51 -12.81 3.14
C ALA A 172 0.46 -13.08 1.97
N GLY A 173 1.54 -13.83 2.22
CA GLY A 173 2.46 -14.27 1.17
C GLY A 173 1.82 -15.18 0.13
N THR A 174 0.93 -16.09 0.54
CA THR A 174 0.23 -17.00 -0.39
C THR A 174 -0.77 -16.25 -1.27
N LEU A 175 -1.49 -15.29 -0.69
CA LEU A 175 -2.37 -14.37 -1.42
C LEU A 175 -1.57 -13.60 -2.48
N TRP A 176 -0.46 -13.01 -2.06
CA TRP A 176 0.39 -12.21 -2.92
C TRP A 176 0.96 -13.00 -4.10
N SER A 177 1.60 -14.14 -3.84
CA SER A 177 2.22 -14.95 -4.91
C SER A 177 1.20 -15.61 -5.84
N SER A 178 0.02 -15.98 -5.34
CA SER A 178 -1.00 -16.65 -6.16
C SER A 178 -1.78 -15.68 -7.04
N THR A 179 -1.92 -14.44 -6.59
CA THR A 179 -2.83 -13.46 -7.20
C THR A 179 -2.04 -12.30 -7.76
N ILE A 180 -1.51 -11.43 -6.91
CA ILE A 180 -0.86 -10.19 -7.34
C ILE A 180 0.40 -10.49 -8.16
N GLU A 181 1.33 -11.31 -7.68
CA GLU A 181 2.59 -11.57 -8.39
C GLU A 181 2.38 -12.12 -9.81
N ARG A 182 1.34 -12.93 -10.00
CA ARG A 182 1.01 -13.58 -11.27
C ARG A 182 0.29 -12.65 -12.23
N PHE A 183 -0.74 -11.94 -11.77
CA PHE A 183 -1.66 -11.20 -12.63
C PHE A 183 -1.28 -9.73 -12.78
N TYR A 184 -0.54 -9.16 -11.83
CA TYR A 184 -0.21 -7.74 -11.83
C TYR A 184 0.61 -7.28 -13.03
N LYS A 185 1.46 -8.16 -13.61
CA LYS A 185 2.24 -7.83 -14.81
C LYS A 185 1.41 -7.75 -16.09
N GLU A 186 0.26 -8.40 -16.08
CA GLU A 186 -0.64 -8.52 -17.24
C GLU A 186 -1.85 -7.59 -17.11
N ALA A 187 -2.16 -7.17 -15.88
CA ALA A 187 -3.29 -6.31 -15.58
C ALA A 187 -3.02 -4.87 -16.05
N PRO A 188 -3.95 -4.24 -16.80
CA PRO A 188 -3.79 -2.87 -17.28
C PRO A 188 -3.78 -1.85 -16.13
N GLY A 189 -3.03 -0.76 -16.31
CA GLY A 189 -2.88 0.31 -15.31
C GLY A 189 -1.89 0.00 -14.18
N PHE A 190 -1.54 -1.26 -13.96
CA PHE A 190 -0.57 -1.63 -12.93
C PHE A 190 0.88 -1.51 -13.40
N GLY A 191 1.71 -0.88 -12.58
CA GLY A 191 3.11 -0.61 -12.88
C GLY A 191 4.04 -0.87 -11.71
N ARG A 192 5.30 -1.23 -12.00
CA ARG A 192 6.37 -1.36 -11.00
C ARG A 192 7.40 -0.25 -11.24
N PRO A 193 7.16 0.97 -10.73
CA PRO A 193 8.06 2.09 -10.96
C PRO A 193 9.46 1.85 -10.37
N GLU A 194 9.50 1.19 -9.21
CA GLU A 194 10.73 0.83 -8.50
C GLU A 194 10.65 -0.63 -8.03
N TYR A 195 11.81 -1.25 -7.78
CA TYR A 195 11.85 -2.62 -7.31
C TYR A 195 11.19 -2.70 -5.93
N GLY A 196 10.19 -3.59 -5.78
CA GLY A 196 9.44 -3.71 -4.53
C GLY A 196 8.32 -2.68 -4.36
N THR A 197 8.11 -1.78 -5.32
CA THR A 197 7.06 -0.75 -5.27
C THR A 197 6.06 -0.97 -6.40
N TYR A 198 4.80 -0.75 -6.05
CA TYR A 198 3.65 -1.01 -6.88
C TYR A 198 2.88 0.31 -7.02
N ALA A 199 2.41 0.59 -8.23
CA ALA A 199 1.60 1.76 -8.54
C ALA A 199 0.48 1.38 -9.49
N PHE A 200 -0.64 2.08 -9.39
CA PHE A 200 -1.76 1.94 -10.31
C PHE A 200 -2.05 3.29 -10.93
N ASP A 201 -2.15 3.30 -12.24
CA ASP A 201 -2.50 4.47 -13.04
C ASP A 201 -3.66 4.06 -13.95
N GLY A 202 -4.87 4.37 -13.50
CA GLY A 202 -6.11 4.03 -14.20
C GLY A 202 -6.32 4.83 -15.50
N GLU A 203 -5.50 5.87 -15.74
CA GLU A 203 -5.59 6.76 -16.90
C GLU A 203 -4.50 6.50 -17.96
N ASN A 204 -3.39 5.82 -17.65
CA ASN A 204 -2.29 5.59 -18.60
C ASN A 204 -2.52 4.37 -19.52
N LEU A 205 -3.29 4.57 -20.58
CA LEU A 205 -3.06 3.89 -21.86
C LEU A 205 -2.19 4.79 -22.75
N GLU A 206 -0.92 4.41 -22.88
CA GLU A 206 0.01 4.80 -23.96
C GLU A 206 0.40 6.29 -24.08
N GLU A 207 1.70 6.57 -23.87
CA GLU A 207 2.48 7.40 -24.81
C GLU A 207 3.69 6.60 -25.35
#